data_AF-A0A738AJB8-F1
#
_entry.id   AF-A0A738AJB8-F1
#
_cell.length_a   1.000
_cell.length_b   1.000
_cell.length_c   1.000
_cell.angle_alpha   90.00
_cell.angle_beta   90.00
_cell.angle_gamma   90.00
#
_symmetry.space_group_name_H-M   'P 1'
#
loop_
_entity.id
_entity.type
_entity.pdbx_description
1 polymer ?
#
loop_
_entity_poly.entity_id
_entity_poly.type
_entity_poly.pdbx_seq_one_letter_code
_entity_poly.pdbx_strand_id
1 'polypeptide(L)'
;MRYDISRDAICYGFFMRLLKRVIVVVLLGVILFMVRDDIRYVYQLILKYGDKPSALALSSYKAVIQQKPVAGVKSNLSGLTYSAEDRMLFAVINNPPELVWLTTEGQLVGRMPLQGIHDPESIAWSGGNQFQIGSEKDGAVYKTQVDIQRGAMQIISMVKLEGYDKAKNKGLEGTAWDAKNERLYAAKERKPIMIKEVEMSKNGITRALPSAITASVSDVSGLEYHAPTDSLLVLSDESKMILEVSSEWRGRDRLFLTAEWSGLRDDIPQPEGIAMDNENNLYIVSEPNLFYKFSCDIQND
;
A
#
# COMPACT_ATOMS: atom_id res chain seq x y z
N MET A 1 -60.54 -20.80 -38.97
CA MET A 1 -59.63 -19.83 -38.31
C MET A 1 -59.54 -20.20 -36.82
N ARG A 2 -58.72 -21.19 -36.45
CA ARG A 2 -58.46 -21.52 -35.04
C ARG A 2 -57.24 -20.71 -34.62
N TYR A 3 -57.47 -19.64 -33.86
CA TYR A 3 -56.42 -18.76 -33.34
C TYR A 3 -55.59 -19.50 -32.29
N ASP A 4 -54.29 -19.25 -32.33
CA ASP A 4 -53.17 -19.89 -31.60
C ASP A 4 -53.12 -19.50 -30.10
N ILE A 5 -54.25 -19.63 -29.39
CA ILE A 5 -54.40 -19.20 -27.97
C ILE A 5 -53.46 -20.00 -27.04
N SER A 6 -53.06 -21.20 -27.45
CA SER A 6 -52.19 -22.07 -26.66
C SER A 6 -50.74 -21.57 -26.60
N ARG A 7 -50.21 -20.97 -27.67
CA ARG A 7 -48.82 -20.48 -27.69
C ARG A 7 -48.66 -19.19 -26.89
N ASP A 8 -49.62 -18.28 -26.97
CA ASP A 8 -49.58 -17.01 -26.24
C ASP A 8 -49.64 -17.22 -24.72
N ALA A 9 -50.45 -18.17 -24.23
CA ALA A 9 -50.51 -18.51 -22.81
C ALA A 9 -49.21 -19.16 -22.28
N ILE A 10 -48.57 -20.01 -23.10
CA ILE A 10 -47.28 -20.63 -22.76
C ILE A 10 -46.16 -19.59 -22.76
N CYS A 11 -46.12 -18.69 -23.75
CA CYS A 11 -45.18 -17.58 -23.82
C CYS A 11 -45.34 -16.60 -22.65
N TYR A 12 -46.58 -16.26 -22.27
CA TYR A 12 -46.86 -15.40 -21.11
C TYR A 12 -46.46 -16.07 -19.78
N GLY A 13 -46.75 -17.37 -19.62
CA GLY A 13 -46.34 -18.13 -18.43
C GLY A 13 -44.82 -18.24 -18.29
N PHE A 14 -44.10 -18.44 -19.40
CA PHE A 14 -42.64 -18.43 -19.43
C PHE A 14 -42.07 -17.04 -19.12
N PHE A 15 -42.62 -15.99 -19.75
CA PHE A 15 -42.25 -14.60 -19.50
C PHE A 15 -42.43 -14.21 -18.02
N MET A 16 -43.58 -14.55 -17.41
CA MET A 16 -43.85 -14.26 -15.99
C MET A 16 -42.91 -15.02 -15.05
N ARG A 17 -42.50 -16.25 -15.39
CA ARG A 17 -41.49 -17.00 -14.63
C ARG A 17 -40.11 -16.37 -14.73
N LEU A 18 -39.71 -15.94 -15.94
CA LEU A 18 -38.45 -15.25 -16.17
C LEU A 18 -38.42 -13.90 -15.44
N LEU A 19 -39.49 -13.12 -15.55
CA LEU A 19 -39.65 -11.83 -14.87
C LEU A 19 -39.54 -11.98 -13.35
N LYS A 20 -40.21 -12.97 -12.74
CA LYS A 20 -40.06 -13.26 -11.31
C LYS A 20 -38.62 -13.57 -10.92
N ARG A 21 -37.89 -14.35 -11.73
CA ARG A 21 -36.47 -14.66 -11.47
C ARG A 21 -35.60 -13.40 -11.54
N VAL A 22 -35.82 -12.56 -12.54
CA VAL A 22 -35.12 -11.27 -12.66
C VAL A 22 -35.39 -10.38 -11.45
N ILE A 23 -36.65 -10.26 -11.03
CA ILE A 23 -37.03 -9.48 -9.84
C ILE A 23 -36.30 -10.01 -8.59
N VAL A 24 -36.26 -11.33 -8.38
CA VAL A 24 -35.55 -11.92 -7.24
C VAL A 24 -34.05 -11.62 -7.28
N VAL A 25 -33.41 -11.75 -8.44
CA VAL A 25 -31.96 -11.43 -8.59
C VAL A 25 -31.69 -9.96 -8.32
N VAL A 26 -32.53 -9.05 -8.84
CA VAL A 26 -32.41 -7.61 -8.61
C VAL A 26 -32.61 -7.29 -7.13
N LEU A 27 -33.65 -7.82 -6.49
CA LEU A 27 -33.89 -7.61 -5.06
C LEU A 27 -32.72 -8.13 -4.21
N LEU A 28 -32.19 -9.30 -4.54
CA LEU A 28 -31.03 -9.85 -3.84
C LEU A 28 -29.78 -8.98 -4.05
N GLY A 29 -29.56 -8.46 -5.26
CA GLY A 29 -28.49 -7.50 -5.54
C GLY A 29 -28.64 -6.19 -4.76
N VAL A 30 -29.87 -5.66 -4.65
CA VAL A 30 -30.16 -4.46 -3.85
C VAL A 30 -29.91 -4.73 -2.37
N ILE A 31 -30.37 -5.85 -1.83
CA ILE A 31 -30.13 -6.23 -0.43
C ILE A 31 -28.62 -6.32 -0.17
N LEU A 32 -27.87 -7.05 -1.01
CA LEU A 32 -26.42 -7.16 -0.88
C LEU A 32 -25.72 -5.80 -0.94
N PHE A 33 -26.14 -4.91 -1.84
CA PHE A 33 -25.62 -3.56 -1.91
C PHE A 33 -25.89 -2.76 -0.63
N MET A 34 -27.09 -2.89 -0.05
CA MET A 34 -27.47 -2.19 1.18
C MET A 34 -26.68 -2.69 2.41
N VAL A 35 -26.36 -3.99 2.49
CA VAL A 35 -25.67 -4.57 3.66
C VAL A 35 -24.16 -4.75 3.47
N ARG A 36 -23.61 -4.38 2.30
CA ARG A 36 -22.20 -4.64 1.97
C ARG A 36 -21.24 -4.02 2.98
N ASP A 37 -21.57 -2.81 3.45
CA ASP A 37 -20.71 -2.04 4.34
C ASP A 37 -20.78 -2.60 5.77
N ASP A 38 -21.96 -3.07 6.19
CA ASP A 38 -22.13 -3.83 7.45
C ASP A 38 -21.36 -5.15 7.42
N ILE A 39 -21.43 -5.91 6.32
CA ILE A 39 -20.68 -7.16 6.14
C ILE A 39 -19.18 -6.89 6.20
N ARG A 40 -18.71 -5.84 5.50
CA ARG A 40 -17.32 -5.41 5.52
C ARG A 40 -16.88 -5.05 6.93
N TYR A 41 -17.65 -4.24 7.64
CA TYR A 41 -17.36 -3.82 9.00
C TYR A 41 -17.26 -5.01 9.97
N VAL A 42 -18.22 -5.94 9.92
CA VAL A 42 -18.19 -7.16 10.75
C VAL A 42 -16.99 -8.04 10.41
N TYR A 43 -16.66 -8.19 9.13
CA TYR A 43 -15.47 -8.93 8.71
C TYR A 43 -14.18 -8.30 9.26
N GLN A 44 -14.05 -6.98 9.15
CA GLN A 44 -12.91 -6.23 9.71
C GLN A 44 -12.84 -6.37 11.23
N LEU A 45 -13.97 -6.37 11.92
CA LEU A 45 -14.04 -6.60 13.37
C LEU A 45 -13.56 -8.00 13.76
N ILE A 46 -13.95 -9.03 13.02
CA ILE A 46 -13.49 -10.42 13.23
C ILE A 46 -11.97 -10.52 13.05
N LEU A 47 -11.45 -9.92 11.97
CA LEU A 47 -10.01 -9.88 11.72
C LEU A 47 -9.26 -9.20 12.87
N LYS A 48 -9.74 -8.02 13.31
CA LYS A 48 -9.13 -7.27 14.40
C LYS A 48 -9.15 -8.01 15.73
N TYR A 49 -10.22 -8.75 16.03
CA TYR A 49 -10.31 -9.56 17.24
C TYR A 49 -9.24 -10.66 17.31
N GLY A 50 -8.75 -11.13 16.15
CA GLY A 50 -7.67 -12.12 16.07
C GLY A 50 -6.26 -11.55 16.26
N ASP A 51 -6.11 -10.23 16.26
CA ASP A 51 -4.81 -9.57 16.34
C ASP A 51 -4.20 -9.67 17.73
N LYS A 52 -2.87 -9.65 17.74
CA LYS A 52 -2.02 -9.66 18.93
C LYS A 52 -1.02 -8.50 18.80
N PRO A 53 -1.45 -7.27 19.17
CA PRO A 53 -0.66 -6.07 18.98
C PRO A 53 0.74 -6.15 19.57
N SER A 54 1.72 -5.62 18.84
CA SER A 54 3.07 -5.39 19.37
C SER A 54 3.10 -4.09 20.22
N ALA A 55 4.28 -3.69 20.67
CA ALA A 55 4.47 -2.38 21.31
C ALA A 55 4.18 -1.20 20.37
N LEU A 56 4.13 -1.41 19.05
CA LEU A 56 3.71 -0.39 18.09
C LEU A 56 2.22 -0.03 18.26
N ALA A 57 1.39 -0.98 18.72
CA ALA A 57 -0.06 -0.80 18.87
C ALA A 57 -0.70 -0.15 17.62
N LEU A 58 -0.41 -0.70 16.44
CA LEU A 58 -0.79 -0.15 15.14
C LEU A 58 -2.29 0.17 15.07
N SER A 59 -3.13 -0.66 15.69
CA SER A 59 -4.58 -0.50 15.74
C SER A 59 -5.09 0.73 16.53
N SER A 60 -4.22 1.41 17.27
CA SER A 60 -4.50 2.63 18.05
C SER A 60 -4.24 3.93 17.26
N TYR A 61 -3.77 3.83 16.02
CA TYR A 61 -3.49 5.01 15.21
C TYR A 61 -4.78 5.67 14.71
N LYS A 62 -4.81 7.01 14.79
CA LYS A 62 -5.93 7.83 14.30
C LYS A 62 -5.44 8.86 13.31
N ALA A 63 -6.21 9.05 12.24
CA ALA A 63 -5.90 10.00 11.20
C ALA A 63 -6.09 11.43 11.71
N VAL A 64 -4.99 12.20 11.73
CA VAL A 64 -4.95 13.62 12.14
C VAL A 64 -4.87 14.57 10.95
N ILE A 65 -4.39 14.09 9.80
CA ILE A 65 -4.50 14.75 8.49
C ILE A 65 -5.11 13.75 7.52
N GLN A 66 -6.13 14.17 6.77
CA GLN A 66 -6.88 13.29 5.87
C GLN A 66 -7.09 13.96 4.52
N GLN A 67 -6.93 13.19 3.43
CA GLN A 67 -7.23 13.62 2.05
C GLN A 67 -6.61 14.97 1.68
N LYS A 68 -5.43 15.31 2.23
CA LYS A 68 -4.80 16.59 1.92
C LYS A 68 -4.13 16.48 0.55
N PRO A 69 -4.52 17.25 -0.47
CA PRO A 69 -3.81 17.22 -1.74
C PRO A 69 -2.39 17.77 -1.56
N VAL A 70 -1.39 17.08 -2.11
CA VAL A 70 -0.02 17.57 -2.20
C VAL A 70 0.05 18.59 -3.34
N ALA A 71 -0.14 19.86 -2.99
CA ALA A 71 -0.13 20.95 -3.97
C ALA A 71 1.17 20.95 -4.79
N GLY A 72 1.02 20.96 -6.13
CA GLY A 72 2.13 20.89 -7.08
C GLY A 72 2.43 19.49 -7.62
N VAL A 73 1.90 18.42 -7.00
CA VAL A 73 1.90 17.06 -7.56
C VAL A 73 0.55 16.81 -8.23
N LYS A 74 0.53 16.29 -9.46
CA LYS A 74 -0.71 16.12 -10.23
C LYS A 74 -1.32 14.72 -10.11
N SER A 75 -0.49 13.69 -10.21
CA SER A 75 -0.87 12.28 -10.24
C SER A 75 0.36 11.39 -10.00
N ASN A 76 0.14 10.08 -9.89
CA ASN A 76 1.17 9.04 -9.81
C ASN A 76 2.14 9.24 -8.62
N LEU A 77 1.64 9.78 -7.50
CA LEU A 77 2.43 9.88 -6.27
C LEU A 77 2.49 8.49 -5.63
N SER A 78 3.68 7.90 -5.63
CA SER A 78 3.92 6.51 -5.22
C SER A 78 5.17 6.44 -4.34
N GLY A 79 5.27 5.42 -3.49
CA GLY A 79 6.33 5.26 -2.52
C GLY A 79 6.39 6.39 -1.47
N LEU A 80 6.84 6.06 -0.26
CA LEU A 80 7.06 7.06 0.77
C LEU A 80 8.13 6.58 1.72
N THR A 81 8.98 7.48 2.19
CA THR A 81 9.91 7.21 3.27
C THR A 81 10.19 8.47 4.07
N TYR A 82 10.73 8.32 5.28
CA TYR A 82 11.12 9.43 6.13
C TYR A 82 12.65 9.46 6.30
N SER A 83 13.26 10.62 6.06
CA SER A 83 14.66 10.87 6.42
C SER A 83 14.70 11.51 7.80
N ALA A 84 15.30 10.81 8.77
CA ALA A 84 15.51 11.36 10.11
C ALA A 84 16.51 12.51 10.13
N GLU A 85 17.42 12.56 9.16
CA GLU A 85 18.44 13.61 9.03
C GLU A 85 17.83 14.92 8.52
N ASP A 86 17.03 14.82 7.46
CA ASP A 86 16.35 15.98 6.87
C ASP A 86 15.08 16.38 7.64
N ARG A 87 14.50 15.44 8.41
CA ARG A 87 13.16 15.53 9.02
C ARG A 87 12.09 15.85 8.00
N MET A 88 12.18 15.17 6.86
CA MET A 88 11.28 15.32 5.72
C MET A 88 10.87 13.95 5.20
N LEU A 89 9.72 13.94 4.54
CA LEU A 89 9.24 12.79 3.80
C LEU A 89 9.75 12.88 2.36
N PHE A 90 10.05 11.73 1.77
CA PHE A 90 10.48 11.60 0.38
C PHE A 90 9.55 10.61 -0.31
N ALA A 91 9.11 10.95 -1.52
CA ALA A 91 8.22 10.12 -2.34
C ALA A 91 8.70 10.15 -3.79
N VAL A 92 8.24 9.18 -4.59
CA VAL A 92 8.51 9.16 -6.02
C VAL A 92 7.25 9.52 -6.81
N ILE A 93 7.46 10.05 -8.01
CA ILE A 93 6.42 10.18 -9.01
C ILE A 93 6.83 9.30 -10.16
N ASN A 94 5.99 8.34 -10.57
CA ASN A 94 6.33 7.42 -11.65
C ASN A 94 6.55 8.19 -12.96
N ASN A 95 5.56 8.98 -13.40
CA ASN A 95 5.59 9.59 -14.73
C ASN A 95 5.23 11.09 -14.73
N PRO A 96 6.15 11.99 -15.13
CA PRO A 96 7.57 11.71 -15.38
C PRO A 96 8.32 11.29 -14.10
N PRO A 97 9.40 10.49 -14.20
CA PRO A 97 10.16 10.05 -13.03
C PRO A 97 10.76 11.21 -12.22
N GLU A 98 10.22 11.46 -11.03
CA GLU A 98 10.70 12.50 -10.11
C GLU A 98 10.86 11.95 -8.69
N LEU A 99 11.85 12.47 -7.97
CA LEU A 99 11.90 12.43 -6.51
C LEU A 99 11.31 13.75 -6.00
N VAL A 100 10.39 13.66 -5.06
CA VAL A 100 9.85 14.82 -4.34
C VAL A 100 10.10 14.68 -2.86
N TRP A 101 10.24 15.81 -2.17
CA TRP A 101 10.31 15.83 -0.71
C TRP A 101 9.30 16.79 -0.12
N LEU A 102 8.67 16.33 0.97
CA LEU A 102 7.54 16.94 1.64
C LEU A 102 7.88 17.21 3.11
N THR A 103 7.24 18.21 3.70
CA THR A 103 7.18 18.32 5.17
C THR A 103 6.32 17.19 5.74
N THR A 104 6.40 16.97 7.06
CA THR A 104 5.54 16.03 7.82
C THR A 104 4.06 16.41 7.81
N GLU A 105 3.72 17.58 7.29
CA GLU A 105 2.36 18.09 7.12
C GLU A 105 1.88 17.91 5.68
N GLY A 106 2.68 17.32 4.79
CA GLY A 106 2.32 17.08 3.39
C GLY A 106 2.42 18.32 2.50
N GLN A 107 3.33 19.25 2.81
CA GLN A 107 3.64 20.37 1.93
C GLN A 107 4.84 20.01 1.04
N LEU A 108 4.71 20.19 -0.28
CA LEU A 108 5.81 20.01 -1.21
C LEU A 108 6.90 21.07 -0.99
N VAL A 109 8.12 20.63 -0.73
CA VAL A 109 9.29 21.50 -0.50
C VAL A 109 10.13 21.60 -1.77
N GLY A 110 10.35 20.48 -2.48
CA GLY A 110 11.11 20.47 -3.70
C GLY A 110 11.02 19.17 -4.47
N ARG A 111 11.68 19.13 -5.62
CA ARG A 111 11.69 18.00 -6.54
C ARG A 111 12.95 17.95 -7.38
N MET A 112 13.27 16.77 -7.91
CA MET A 112 14.26 16.60 -8.97
C MET A 112 13.92 15.41 -9.86
N PRO A 113 14.33 15.40 -11.15
CA PRO A 113 14.13 14.25 -12.02
C PRO A 113 14.98 13.05 -11.56
N LEU A 114 14.43 11.85 -11.68
CA LEU A 114 15.15 10.60 -11.41
C LEU A 114 15.89 10.10 -12.66
N GLN A 115 17.08 10.64 -12.91
CA GLN A 115 17.87 10.22 -14.06
C GLN A 115 18.37 8.78 -13.93
N GLY A 116 18.08 7.95 -14.94
CA GLY A 116 18.51 6.55 -14.99
C GLY A 116 17.57 5.55 -14.29
N ILE A 117 16.44 6.02 -13.74
CA ILE A 117 15.38 5.20 -13.15
C ILE A 117 14.07 5.54 -13.89
N HIS A 118 13.44 4.55 -14.52
CA HIS A 118 12.41 4.83 -15.54
C HIS A 118 10.96 4.76 -15.05
N ASP A 119 10.70 3.96 -14.02
CA ASP A 119 9.35 3.60 -13.57
C ASP A 119 9.37 3.43 -12.04
N PRO A 120 9.74 4.50 -11.29
CA PRO A 120 9.93 4.41 -9.86
C PRO A 120 8.58 4.25 -9.15
N GLU A 121 8.44 3.18 -8.36
CA GLU A 121 7.22 2.88 -7.58
C GLU A 121 7.47 2.85 -6.07
N SER A 122 8.73 2.73 -5.65
CA SER A 122 9.04 2.60 -4.23
C SER A 122 10.29 3.37 -3.84
N ILE A 123 10.35 3.76 -2.57
CA ILE A 123 11.52 4.41 -1.99
C ILE A 123 11.65 4.06 -0.50
N ALA A 124 12.87 3.79 -0.06
CA ALA A 124 13.21 3.62 1.35
C ALA A 124 14.49 4.37 1.70
N TRP A 125 14.47 5.15 2.78
CA TRP A 125 15.65 5.85 3.28
C TRP A 125 16.61 4.84 3.91
N SER A 126 17.90 4.97 3.58
CA SER A 126 18.94 4.03 4.02
C SER A 126 19.97 4.61 4.99
N GLY A 127 19.74 5.85 5.44
CA GLY A 127 20.67 6.61 6.28
C GLY A 127 21.43 7.65 5.48
N GLY A 128 21.84 8.74 6.14
CA GLY A 128 22.53 9.81 5.45
C GLY A 128 21.62 10.45 4.41
N ASN A 129 22.20 10.67 3.24
CA ASN A 129 21.52 11.07 2.02
C ASN A 129 21.41 9.92 1.00
N GLN A 130 21.26 8.69 1.47
CA GLN A 130 21.12 7.50 0.63
C GLN A 130 19.69 6.95 0.64
N PHE A 131 19.21 6.54 -0.53
CA PHE A 131 17.87 5.99 -0.73
C PHE A 131 17.92 4.74 -1.59
N GLN A 132 17.07 3.76 -1.26
CA GLN A 132 16.77 2.59 -2.08
C GLN A 132 15.53 2.90 -2.89
N ILE A 133 15.65 3.02 -4.22
CA ILE A 133 14.52 3.36 -5.11
C ILE A 133 14.22 2.14 -5.99
N GLY A 134 13.00 1.61 -5.91
CA GLY A 134 12.55 0.49 -6.73
C GLY A 134 11.93 0.95 -8.04
N SER A 135 12.25 0.25 -9.12
CA SER A 135 11.70 0.48 -10.47
C SER A 135 10.92 -0.75 -10.92
N GLU A 136 9.64 -0.58 -11.24
CA GLU A 136 8.75 -1.68 -11.69
C GLU A 136 9.28 -2.26 -13.00
N LYS A 137 9.45 -1.40 -14.01
CA LYS A 137 9.96 -1.76 -15.34
C LYS A 137 11.29 -2.49 -15.33
N ASP A 138 12.21 -2.08 -14.45
CA ASP A 138 13.55 -2.68 -14.40
C ASP A 138 13.59 -3.95 -13.52
N GLY A 139 12.55 -4.15 -12.68
CA GLY A 139 12.51 -5.22 -11.69
C GLY A 139 13.70 -5.16 -10.73
N ALA A 140 14.10 -3.95 -10.34
CA ALA A 140 15.35 -3.70 -9.64
C ALA A 140 15.21 -2.59 -8.59
N VAL A 141 16.06 -2.66 -7.57
CA VAL A 141 16.22 -1.60 -6.56
C VAL A 141 17.58 -0.94 -6.74
N TYR A 142 17.57 0.38 -6.86
CA TYR A 142 18.74 1.21 -7.02
C TYR A 142 19.11 1.84 -5.68
N LYS A 143 20.35 1.61 -5.23
CA LYS A 143 20.92 2.40 -4.14
C LYS A 143 21.42 3.72 -4.73
N THR A 144 20.91 4.81 -4.21
CA THR A 144 21.19 6.16 -4.70
C THR A 144 21.79 7.04 -3.61
N GLN A 145 22.57 8.02 -4.03
CA GLN A 145 23.07 9.14 -3.24
C GLN A 145 22.37 10.39 -3.74
N VAL A 146 21.72 11.14 -2.86
CA VAL A 146 20.94 12.34 -3.19
C VAL A 146 21.57 13.58 -2.57
N ASP A 147 21.64 14.67 -3.32
CA ASP A 147 21.97 16.00 -2.82
C ASP A 147 20.81 16.94 -3.14
N ILE A 148 19.91 17.13 -2.16
CA ILE A 148 18.72 17.96 -2.33
C ILE A 148 19.04 19.44 -2.51
N GLN A 149 20.20 19.92 -2.05
CA GLN A 149 20.61 21.31 -2.22
C GLN A 149 21.05 21.58 -3.66
N ARG A 150 21.75 20.62 -4.26
CA ARG A 150 22.19 20.70 -5.65
C ARG A 150 21.17 20.18 -6.66
N GLY A 151 20.11 19.49 -6.18
CA GLY A 151 19.14 18.80 -7.05
C GLY A 151 19.81 17.71 -7.88
N ALA A 152 20.76 16.99 -7.28
CA ALA A 152 21.58 16.00 -7.95
C ALA A 152 21.44 14.62 -7.32
N MET A 153 21.62 13.59 -8.13
CA MET A 153 21.52 12.20 -7.72
C MET A 153 22.58 11.37 -8.41
N GLN A 154 23.10 10.35 -7.71
CA GLN A 154 24.00 9.35 -8.27
C GLN A 154 23.51 7.96 -7.89
N ILE A 155 23.45 7.06 -8.87
CA ILE A 155 23.26 5.63 -8.62
C ILE A 155 24.60 5.04 -8.14
N ILE A 156 24.61 4.48 -6.93
CA ILE A 156 25.79 3.83 -6.32
C ILE A 156 25.86 2.36 -6.77
N SER A 157 24.73 1.66 -6.70
CA SER A 157 24.62 0.25 -7.04
C SER A 157 23.18 -0.13 -7.39
N MET A 158 22.99 -1.31 -7.95
CA MET A 158 21.67 -1.83 -8.29
C MET A 158 21.60 -3.32 -7.96
N VAL A 159 20.44 -3.74 -7.46
CA VAL A 159 20.09 -5.15 -7.23
C VAL A 159 18.92 -5.51 -8.13
N LYS A 160 19.12 -6.47 -9.03
CA LYS A 160 18.04 -7.02 -9.85
C LYS A 160 17.31 -8.11 -9.07
N LEU A 161 15.99 -8.07 -9.08
CA LEU A 161 15.14 -9.01 -8.38
C LEU A 161 14.52 -10.00 -9.36
N GLU A 162 14.89 -11.27 -9.23
CA GLU A 162 14.34 -12.31 -10.08
C GLU A 162 12.81 -12.45 -9.89
N GLY A 163 12.07 -12.34 -11.00
CA GLY A 163 10.62 -12.47 -11.05
C GLY A 163 9.83 -11.16 -10.90
N TYR A 164 10.52 -10.01 -10.81
CA TYR A 164 9.91 -8.70 -10.61
C TYR A 164 9.78 -7.88 -11.90
N ASP A 165 10.38 -8.31 -13.01
CA ASP A 165 10.40 -7.60 -14.31
C ASP A 165 9.32 -8.07 -15.31
N LYS A 166 8.29 -8.81 -14.85
CA LYS A 166 7.29 -9.45 -15.71
C LYS A 166 6.03 -8.58 -15.89
N ALA A 167 5.97 -7.86 -17.00
CA ALA A 167 4.90 -6.92 -17.39
C ALA A 167 3.44 -7.45 -17.34
N LYS A 168 3.20 -8.76 -17.41
CA LYS A 168 1.83 -9.31 -17.38
C LYS A 168 1.23 -9.42 -15.98
N ASN A 169 2.05 -9.31 -14.93
CA ASN A 169 1.66 -9.70 -13.57
C ASN A 169 1.91 -8.62 -12.50
N LYS A 170 2.10 -7.35 -12.87
CA LYS A 170 2.54 -6.25 -11.99
C LYS A 170 3.88 -6.51 -11.30
N GLY A 171 4.77 -5.53 -11.35
CA GLY A 171 6.17 -5.66 -10.95
C GLY A 171 6.42 -5.26 -9.51
N LEU A 172 7.55 -4.60 -9.29
CA LEU A 172 8.02 -4.14 -7.99
C LEU A 172 7.21 -2.91 -7.55
N GLU A 173 6.57 -2.98 -6.38
CA GLU A 173 5.79 -1.86 -5.79
C GLU A 173 6.28 -1.43 -4.42
N GLY A 174 6.80 -2.37 -3.64
CA GLY A 174 7.16 -2.13 -2.25
C GLY A 174 8.65 -2.23 -2.06
N THR A 175 9.24 -1.31 -1.30
CA THR A 175 10.61 -1.44 -0.80
C THR A 175 10.71 -0.88 0.60
N ALA A 176 11.38 -1.62 1.50
CA ALA A 176 11.71 -1.17 2.83
C ALA A 176 13.15 -1.52 3.17
N TRP A 177 13.74 -0.80 4.13
CA TRP A 177 15.15 -0.94 4.47
C TRP A 177 15.36 -1.11 5.97
N ASP A 178 16.03 -2.19 6.35
CA ASP A 178 16.56 -2.37 7.69
C ASP A 178 18.04 -1.98 7.71
N ALA A 179 18.30 -0.75 8.17
CA ALA A 179 19.65 -0.19 8.21
C ALA A 179 20.60 -0.94 9.16
N LYS A 180 20.08 -1.52 10.25
CA LYS A 180 20.91 -2.16 11.26
C LYS A 180 21.53 -3.46 10.74
N ASN A 181 20.76 -4.23 9.97
CA ASN A 181 21.19 -5.53 9.45
C ASN A 181 21.51 -5.51 7.95
N GLU A 182 21.43 -4.33 7.31
CA GLU A 182 21.62 -4.13 5.87
C GLU A 182 20.71 -5.07 5.03
N ARG A 183 19.43 -5.11 5.39
CA ARG A 183 18.43 -5.95 4.71
C ARG A 183 17.49 -5.08 3.89
N LEU A 184 17.35 -5.45 2.63
CA LEU A 184 16.38 -4.89 1.71
C LEU A 184 15.13 -5.78 1.70
N TYR A 185 13.96 -5.20 1.91
CA TYR A 185 12.70 -5.85 1.63
C TYR A 185 12.16 -5.35 0.30
N ALA A 186 11.66 -6.24 -0.55
CA ALA A 186 11.02 -5.88 -1.79
C ALA A 186 9.73 -6.67 -1.97
N ALA A 187 8.68 -6.02 -2.48
CA ALA A 187 7.39 -6.63 -2.78
C ALA A 187 7.02 -6.50 -4.25
N LYS A 188 6.41 -7.56 -4.75
CA LYS A 188 5.77 -7.63 -6.06
C LYS A 188 4.25 -7.55 -5.87
N GLU A 189 3.57 -6.61 -6.54
CA GLU A 189 2.17 -6.24 -6.23
C GLU A 189 1.23 -7.44 -6.21
N ARG A 190 1.24 -8.22 -7.31
CA ARG A 190 0.17 -9.17 -7.63
C ARG A 190 0.69 -10.48 -8.23
N LYS A 191 -0.16 -11.52 -8.07
CA LYS A 191 -0.18 -12.82 -8.76
C LYS A 191 1.18 -13.39 -9.26
N PRO A 192 1.86 -14.23 -8.45
CA PRO A 192 1.69 -14.32 -7.00
C PRO A 192 2.23 -13.06 -6.33
N ILE A 193 1.57 -12.62 -5.25
CA ILE A 193 2.17 -11.65 -4.34
C ILE A 193 3.43 -12.30 -3.76
N MET A 194 4.54 -11.58 -3.83
CA MET A 194 5.81 -12.03 -3.28
C MET A 194 6.42 -10.90 -2.47
N ILE A 195 6.89 -11.22 -1.27
CA ILE A 195 7.75 -10.32 -0.49
C ILE A 195 9.05 -11.08 -0.24
N LYS A 196 10.18 -10.45 -0.54
CA LYS A 196 11.51 -11.03 -0.38
C LYS A 196 12.35 -10.14 0.53
N GLU A 197 13.03 -10.78 1.47
CA GLU A 197 14.19 -10.21 2.18
C GLU A 197 15.45 -10.50 1.37
N VAL A 198 16.28 -9.49 1.17
CA VAL A 198 17.59 -9.58 0.49
C VAL A 198 18.65 -9.08 1.46
N GLU A 199 19.50 -9.99 1.93
CA GLU A 199 20.63 -9.67 2.80
C GLU A 199 21.79 -9.11 1.95
N MET A 200 21.96 -7.78 1.98
CA MET A 200 22.94 -7.10 1.13
C MET A 200 24.38 -7.43 1.52
N SER A 201 24.64 -7.60 2.80
CA SER A 201 25.96 -7.94 3.35
C SER A 201 26.42 -9.36 3.01
N LYS A 202 25.51 -10.24 2.57
CA LYS A 202 25.80 -11.66 2.26
C LYS A 202 25.60 -11.98 0.78
N ASN A 203 26.13 -11.15 -0.11
CA ASN A 203 26.02 -11.34 -1.57
C ASN A 203 24.56 -11.45 -2.08
N GLY A 204 23.60 -10.80 -1.41
CA GLY A 204 22.20 -10.78 -1.86
C GLY A 204 21.43 -12.08 -1.63
N ILE A 205 21.78 -12.87 -0.61
CA ILE A 205 20.97 -14.03 -0.22
C ILE A 205 19.53 -13.58 -0.03
N THR A 206 18.63 -14.27 -0.71
CA THR A 206 17.24 -13.90 -0.81
C THR A 206 16.36 -14.92 -0.11
N ARG A 207 15.46 -14.44 0.77
CA ARG A 207 14.47 -15.26 1.47
C ARG A 207 13.07 -14.73 1.17
N ALA A 208 12.21 -15.59 0.63
CA ALA A 208 10.80 -15.25 0.47
C ALA A 208 10.06 -15.36 1.81
N LEU A 209 9.13 -14.44 2.04
CA LEU A 209 8.18 -14.55 3.15
C LEU A 209 7.24 -15.75 2.94
N PRO A 210 6.75 -16.37 4.03
CA PRO A 210 5.75 -17.43 3.95
C PRO A 210 4.47 -16.97 3.23
N SER A 211 3.88 -17.85 2.43
CA SER A 211 2.63 -17.57 1.70
C SER A 211 1.44 -17.24 2.59
N ALA A 212 1.47 -17.64 3.87
CA ALA A 212 0.45 -17.26 4.85
C ALA A 212 0.33 -15.73 5.02
N ILE A 213 1.45 -15.01 4.93
CA ILE A 213 1.46 -13.54 4.99
C ILE A 213 0.86 -12.97 3.70
N THR A 214 1.33 -13.42 2.55
CA THR A 214 0.84 -12.90 1.27
C THR A 214 -0.60 -13.30 0.96
N ALA A 215 -1.11 -14.38 1.57
CA ALA A 215 -2.53 -14.75 1.51
C ALA A 215 -3.43 -13.89 2.42
N SER A 216 -2.85 -13.07 3.31
CA SER A 216 -3.59 -12.18 4.21
C SER A 216 -3.91 -10.82 3.56
N VAL A 217 -3.37 -10.53 2.37
CA VAL A 217 -3.59 -9.31 1.60
C VAL A 217 -3.95 -9.65 0.16
N SER A 218 -4.69 -8.77 -0.51
CA SER A 218 -5.09 -8.92 -1.91
C SER A 218 -4.02 -8.41 -2.89
N ASP A 219 -3.17 -7.50 -2.42
CA ASP A 219 -2.05 -6.89 -3.12
C ASP A 219 -1.04 -6.28 -2.13
N VAL A 220 0.07 -5.72 -2.62
CA VAL A 220 1.02 -4.94 -1.82
C VAL A 220 1.37 -3.67 -2.58
N SER A 221 1.04 -2.52 -1.99
CA SER A 221 1.25 -1.17 -2.57
C SER A 221 2.27 -0.34 -1.79
N GLY A 222 2.94 -0.94 -0.81
CA GLY A 222 3.98 -0.26 -0.04
C GLY A 222 4.52 -1.12 1.09
N LEU A 223 5.75 -0.83 1.49
CA LEU A 223 6.41 -1.48 2.63
C LEU A 223 7.08 -0.42 3.50
N GLU A 224 7.07 -0.65 4.81
CA GLU A 224 7.89 0.11 5.75
C GLU A 224 8.48 -0.83 6.79
N TYR A 225 9.74 -0.62 7.19
CA TYR A 225 10.37 -1.43 8.24
C TYR A 225 10.44 -0.65 9.55
N HIS A 226 9.76 -1.15 10.57
CA HIS A 226 9.72 -0.55 11.89
C HIS A 226 10.75 -1.21 12.82
N ALA A 227 11.94 -0.62 12.91
CA ALA A 227 13.07 -1.17 13.66
C ALA A 227 12.80 -1.42 15.16
N PRO A 228 12.08 -0.54 15.91
CA PRO A 228 11.83 -0.76 17.33
C PRO A 228 11.06 -2.05 17.66
N THR A 229 10.16 -2.49 16.77
CA THR A 229 9.42 -3.76 16.93
C THR A 229 9.92 -4.88 16.03
N ASP A 230 11.02 -4.67 15.30
CA ASP A 230 11.58 -5.63 14.33
C ASP A 230 10.48 -6.21 13.42
N SER A 231 9.66 -5.31 12.88
CA SER A 231 8.44 -5.66 12.14
C SER A 231 8.39 -4.96 10.79
N LEU A 232 7.83 -5.66 9.81
CA LEU A 232 7.54 -5.13 8.48
C LEU A 232 6.07 -4.71 8.42
N LEU A 233 5.82 -3.47 8.05
CA LEU A 233 4.49 -2.95 7.75
C LEU A 233 4.21 -3.15 6.26
N VAL A 234 3.11 -3.83 5.95
CA VAL A 234 2.69 -4.12 4.58
C VAL A 234 1.43 -3.33 4.28
N LEU A 235 1.54 -2.37 3.36
CA LEU A 235 0.41 -1.60 2.86
C LEU A 235 -0.27 -2.34 1.70
N SER A 236 -1.59 -2.40 1.71
CA SER A 236 -2.41 -2.99 0.66
C SER A 236 -3.51 -2.02 0.25
N ASP A 237 -3.49 -1.60 -1.02
CA ASP A 237 -4.55 -0.80 -1.63
C ASP A 237 -5.87 -1.56 -1.66
N GLU A 238 -5.88 -2.76 -2.24
CA GLU A 238 -7.12 -3.52 -2.44
C GLU A 238 -7.74 -4.00 -1.13
N SER A 239 -6.92 -4.34 -0.12
CA SER A 239 -7.43 -4.73 1.20
C SER A 239 -7.76 -3.54 2.10
N LYS A 240 -7.38 -2.32 1.70
CA LYS A 240 -7.54 -1.08 2.48
C LYS A 240 -7.02 -1.23 3.91
N MET A 241 -5.79 -1.72 4.06
CA MET A 241 -5.20 -1.89 5.38
C MET A 241 -3.67 -1.83 5.37
N ILE A 242 -3.11 -1.62 6.55
CA ILE A 242 -1.71 -1.91 6.87
C ILE A 242 -1.69 -3.13 7.76
N LEU A 243 -0.87 -4.12 7.43
CA LEU A 243 -0.62 -5.31 8.23
C LEU A 243 0.78 -5.23 8.84
N GLU A 244 0.89 -5.33 10.17
CA GLU A 244 2.17 -5.52 10.86
C GLU A 244 2.57 -7.00 10.84
N VAL A 245 3.76 -7.30 10.34
CA VAL A 245 4.33 -8.64 10.25
C VAL A 245 5.60 -8.69 11.10
N SER A 246 5.65 -9.56 12.12
CA SER A 246 6.86 -9.70 12.94
C SER A 246 7.99 -10.38 12.19
N SER A 247 9.21 -10.30 12.72
CA SER A 247 10.39 -11.01 12.20
C SER A 247 10.29 -12.54 12.18
N GLU A 248 9.33 -13.14 12.91
CA GLU A 248 8.98 -14.56 12.77
C GLU A 248 7.96 -14.84 11.66
N TRP A 249 7.64 -13.84 10.84
CA TRP A 249 6.68 -13.91 9.74
C TRP A 249 5.26 -14.26 10.18
N ARG A 250 4.77 -13.55 11.19
CA ARG A 250 3.39 -13.65 11.68
C ARG A 250 2.73 -12.29 11.65
N GLY A 251 1.48 -12.24 11.17
CA GLY A 251 0.63 -11.07 11.34
C GLY A 251 0.42 -10.78 12.83
N ARG A 252 0.65 -9.54 13.25
CA ARG A 252 0.54 -9.09 14.64
C ARG A 252 -0.66 -8.18 14.84
N ASP A 253 -0.71 -7.10 14.09
CA ASP A 253 -1.74 -6.07 14.21
C ASP A 253 -2.09 -5.53 12.83
N ARG A 254 -3.20 -4.78 12.76
CA ARG A 254 -3.60 -4.11 11.52
C ARG A 254 -4.25 -2.75 11.77
N LEU A 255 -4.06 -1.86 10.80
CA LEU A 255 -4.79 -0.59 10.69
C LEU A 255 -5.68 -0.65 9.46
N PHE A 256 -7.00 -0.51 9.63
CA PHE A 256 -7.92 -0.40 8.49
C PHE A 256 -7.95 1.05 7.98
N LEU A 257 -7.94 1.19 6.65
CA LEU A 257 -7.92 2.44 5.90
C LEU A 257 -9.29 2.75 5.27
N THR A 258 -10.35 2.16 5.82
CA THR A 258 -11.74 2.41 5.43
C THR A 258 -12.39 3.44 6.34
N ALA A 259 -13.46 4.09 5.89
CA ALA A 259 -14.27 5.02 6.67
C ALA A 259 -14.65 4.43 8.04
N GLU A 260 -14.79 5.30 9.04
CA GLU A 260 -15.11 5.01 10.45
C GLU A 260 -13.99 4.29 11.24
N TRP A 261 -13.13 3.54 10.56
CA TRP A 261 -11.93 2.99 11.17
C TRP A 261 -10.84 4.05 11.29
N SER A 262 -10.00 3.93 12.32
CA SER A 262 -8.77 4.73 12.43
C SER A 262 -9.02 6.25 12.38
N GLY A 263 -10.23 6.71 12.76
CA GLY A 263 -10.62 8.13 12.69
C GLY A 263 -10.87 8.68 11.29
N LEU A 264 -10.91 7.83 10.26
CA LEU A 264 -11.11 8.22 8.87
C LEU A 264 -12.56 8.59 8.57
N ARG A 265 -12.75 9.67 7.81
CA ARG A 265 -14.07 10.10 7.31
C ARG A 265 -14.53 9.32 6.08
N ASP A 266 -13.59 8.97 5.21
CA ASP A 266 -13.83 8.16 4.02
C ASP A 266 -12.70 7.12 3.87
N ASP A 267 -12.93 6.10 3.04
CA ASP A 267 -11.89 5.17 2.63
C ASP A 267 -10.71 5.92 1.98
N ILE A 268 -9.47 5.46 2.22
CA ILE A 268 -8.32 5.93 1.46
C ILE A 268 -8.41 5.33 0.04
N PRO A 269 -8.46 6.16 -1.02
CA PRO A 269 -8.91 5.70 -2.33
C PRO A 269 -7.94 4.74 -3.00
N GLN A 270 -6.63 5.02 -2.95
CA GLN A 270 -5.56 4.21 -3.56
C GLN A 270 -4.24 4.44 -2.80
N PRO A 271 -4.02 3.87 -1.61
CA PRO A 271 -2.79 4.11 -0.85
C PRO A 271 -1.59 3.41 -1.50
N GLU A 272 -0.56 4.19 -1.87
CA GLU A 272 0.60 3.75 -2.68
C GLU A 272 1.95 4.05 -2.00
N GLY A 273 1.94 4.47 -0.74
CA GLY A 273 3.18 4.71 -0.01
C GLY A 273 2.93 4.85 1.48
N ILE A 274 3.87 4.35 2.28
CA ILE A 274 3.81 4.31 3.73
C ILE A 274 5.16 4.71 4.31
N ALA A 275 5.18 5.50 5.37
CA ALA A 275 6.40 5.80 6.11
C ALA A 275 6.08 6.02 7.59
N MET A 276 7.07 5.82 8.46
CA MET A 276 7.01 6.23 9.86
C MET A 276 8.14 7.20 10.21
N ASP A 277 7.86 8.19 11.05
CA ASP A 277 8.90 9.04 11.63
C ASP A 277 9.39 8.52 12.99
N ASN A 278 10.40 9.19 13.52
CA ASN A 278 11.00 8.86 14.82
C ASN A 278 10.08 9.11 16.03
N GLU A 279 8.96 9.80 15.84
CA GLU A 279 7.94 10.05 16.85
C GLU A 279 6.78 9.05 16.74
N ASN A 280 6.93 8.01 15.90
CA ASN A 280 5.90 7.04 15.58
C ASN A 280 4.64 7.68 14.99
N ASN A 281 4.76 8.79 14.25
CA ASN A 281 3.70 9.18 13.33
C ASN A 281 3.79 8.31 12.08
N LEU A 282 2.63 7.90 11.58
CA LEU A 282 2.49 7.10 10.38
C LEU A 282 1.95 7.97 9.25
N TYR A 283 2.56 7.87 8.09
CA TYR A 283 2.25 8.67 6.91
C TYR A 283 1.82 7.76 5.77
N ILE A 284 0.82 8.20 5.02
CA ILE A 284 0.36 7.52 3.81
C ILE A 284 0.24 8.54 2.69
N VAL A 285 0.73 8.20 1.50
CA VAL A 285 0.34 8.86 0.26
C VAL A 285 -0.62 7.98 -0.52
N SER A 286 -1.54 8.60 -1.23
CA SER A 286 -2.54 7.91 -2.01
C SER A 286 -2.74 8.58 -3.36
N GLU A 287 -2.94 7.80 -4.41
CA GLU A 287 -3.23 8.35 -5.72
C GLU A 287 -4.55 9.15 -5.75
N PRO A 288 -4.61 10.20 -6.60
CA PRO A 288 -3.53 10.67 -7.46
C PRO A 288 -2.42 11.44 -6.72
N ASN A 289 -2.73 12.09 -5.59
CA ASN A 289 -1.80 12.99 -4.89
C ASN A 289 -2.23 13.35 -3.45
N LEU A 290 -2.92 12.47 -2.75
CA LEU A 290 -3.44 12.71 -1.40
C LEU A 290 -2.40 12.33 -0.34
N PHE A 291 -2.41 13.07 0.76
CA PHE A 291 -1.55 12.90 1.92
C PHE A 291 -2.38 12.68 3.18
N TYR A 292 -1.90 11.75 4.00
CA TYR A 292 -2.49 11.39 5.28
C TYR A 292 -1.40 11.32 6.34
N LYS A 293 -1.75 11.77 7.55
CA LYS A 293 -0.94 11.59 8.76
C LYS A 293 -1.81 10.93 9.82
N PHE A 294 -1.26 9.93 10.46
CA PHE A 294 -1.82 9.24 11.61
C PHE A 294 -0.89 9.40 12.80
N SER A 295 -1.48 9.59 13.97
CA SER A 295 -0.76 9.62 15.23
C SER A 295 -1.33 8.56 16.15
N CYS A 296 -0.47 7.98 16.99
CA CYS A 296 -0.89 6.96 17.94
C CYS A 296 -1.75 7.60 19.04
N ASP A 297 -3.00 7.18 19.14
CA ASP A 297 -3.95 7.65 20.15
C ASP A 297 -3.95 6.68 21.33
N ILE A 298 -2.82 6.64 22.06
CA ILE A 298 -2.81 6.06 23.40
C ILE A 298 -3.26 7.20 24.33
N GLN A 299 -4.58 7.41 24.41
CA GLN A 299 -5.11 8.05 25.60
C GLN A 299 -4.70 7.17 26.78
N ASN A 300 -3.94 7.76 27.71
CA ASN A 300 -3.69 7.16 29.01
C ASN A 300 -5.03 7.11 29.75
N ASP A 301 -5.82 6.07 29.50
CA ASP A 301 -6.92 5.65 30.38
C ASP A 301 -6.36 4.92 31.61
#